data_AF-A0A947H8R8-F1
#
_entry.id   AF-A0A947H8R8-F1
#
_cell.length_a   1.000
_cell.length_b   1.000
_cell.length_c   1.000
_cell.angle_alpha   90.00
_cell.angle_beta   90.00
_cell.angle_gamma   90.00
#
_symmetry.space_group_name_H-M   'P 1'
#
loop_
_entity.id
_entity.type
_entity.pdbx_description
1 polymer ?
#
loop_
_entity_poly.entity_id
_entity_poly.type
_entity_poly.pdbx_seq_one_letter_code
_entity_poly.pdbx_strand_id
1 'polypeptide(L)'
;MIIKSARVKNFRLLKDVSLTLDKTTTLIVGRNNTGKTSFAEIFRSFLFFSGPNIRYEDFNQSCLVGFEEALSAYAANNSEESIRSLIPTVELELVIDYTSDKDDYGVLGDFIIDLDDNLFETMVLVSYQLKDGRIKDFFQFLDVTNRQKYFSELKDLINQHFEAVIYAIEPTNPENRVRLEFSKFKKLILSGLINAQRGLDDETHSERDVLGKSLGKIFNSANSPGASEEFKTQSEELNKVVKELQVKVDTDFQKSAQALLPSLSIFGYPGLQDPKLSAVTELNIKSLLESNTKVFYQGEDHFTLPETYNGLGRVVKI
;
A
#
# COMPACT_ATOMS: atom_id res chain seq x y z
N MET A 1 6.26 -10.96 -28.29
CA MET A 1 6.44 -11.43 -26.90
C MET A 1 5.08 -11.41 -26.23
N ILE A 2 4.74 -12.39 -25.38
CA ILE A 2 3.48 -12.39 -24.62
C ILE A 2 3.70 -12.87 -23.17
N ILE A 3 2.92 -12.34 -22.23
CA ILE A 3 2.85 -12.91 -20.87
C ILE A 3 1.99 -14.17 -20.95
N LYS A 4 2.58 -15.33 -20.69
CA LYS A 4 1.92 -16.64 -20.74
C LYS A 4 1.16 -16.92 -19.44
N SER A 5 1.76 -16.60 -18.30
CA SER A 5 1.14 -16.74 -16.99
C SER A 5 1.65 -15.72 -16.00
N ALA A 6 0.85 -15.50 -14.95
CA ALA A 6 1.21 -14.67 -13.83
C ALA A 6 0.87 -15.39 -12.52
N ARG A 7 1.81 -15.42 -11.58
CA ARG A 7 1.62 -15.90 -10.22
C ARG A 7 1.73 -14.73 -9.25
N VAL A 8 0.79 -14.65 -8.32
CA VAL A 8 0.71 -13.62 -7.30
C VAL A 8 0.76 -14.26 -5.93
N LYS A 9 1.67 -13.79 -5.09
CA LYS A 9 1.84 -14.27 -3.72
C LYS A 9 1.68 -13.13 -2.71
N ASN A 10 0.96 -13.42 -1.64
CA ASN A 10 0.73 -12.56 -0.48
C ASN A 10 0.20 -11.14 -0.78
N PHE A 11 -0.63 -10.96 -1.81
CA PHE A 11 -1.19 -9.66 -2.17
C PHE A 11 -2.71 -9.58 -1.91
N ARG A 12 -3.12 -8.80 -0.90
CA ARG A 12 -4.53 -8.61 -0.50
C ARG A 12 -5.23 -9.96 -0.32
N LEU A 13 -6.28 -10.25 -1.09
CA LEU A 13 -6.99 -11.54 -1.03
C LEU A 13 -6.25 -12.71 -1.69
N LEU A 14 -5.19 -12.44 -2.47
CA LEU A 14 -4.44 -13.43 -3.22
C LEU A 14 -3.29 -13.96 -2.36
N LYS A 15 -3.47 -15.13 -1.75
CA LYS A 15 -2.43 -15.79 -0.94
C LYS A 15 -1.32 -16.35 -1.81
N ASP A 16 -1.67 -17.19 -2.76
CA ASP A 16 -0.78 -17.76 -3.77
C ASP A 16 -1.66 -18.24 -4.93
N VAL A 17 -1.72 -17.46 -6.00
CA VAL A 17 -2.65 -17.67 -7.11
C VAL A 17 -1.91 -17.54 -8.42
N SER A 18 -2.04 -18.55 -9.28
CA SER A 18 -1.51 -18.53 -10.65
C SER A 18 -2.64 -18.47 -11.67
N LEU A 19 -2.46 -17.64 -12.70
CA LEU A 19 -3.36 -17.53 -13.84
C LEU A 19 -2.58 -17.65 -15.14
N THR A 20 -3.14 -18.39 -16.10
CA THR A 20 -2.69 -18.38 -17.49
C THR A 20 -3.42 -17.26 -18.22
N LEU A 21 -2.70 -16.53 -19.06
CA LEU A 21 -3.25 -15.43 -19.86
C LEU A 21 -3.39 -15.87 -21.32
N ASP A 22 -4.48 -15.46 -21.95
CA ASP A 22 -4.69 -15.66 -23.38
C ASP A 22 -3.85 -14.68 -24.19
N LYS A 23 -3.45 -15.07 -25.41
CA LYS A 23 -2.64 -14.25 -26.32
C LYS A 23 -3.30 -12.91 -26.68
N THR A 24 -4.63 -12.85 -26.65
CA THR A 24 -5.39 -11.71 -27.16
C THR A 24 -6.20 -10.98 -26.09
N THR A 25 -6.97 -11.71 -25.28
CA THR A 25 -7.84 -11.10 -24.26
C THR A 25 -8.13 -12.10 -23.17
N THR A 26 -7.87 -11.72 -21.92
CA THR A 26 -8.20 -12.52 -20.75
C THR A 26 -9.36 -11.88 -19.99
N LEU A 27 -10.47 -12.62 -19.85
CA LEU A 27 -11.62 -12.19 -19.07
C LEU A 27 -11.68 -12.92 -17.72
N ILE A 28 -11.54 -12.17 -16.62
CA ILE A 28 -11.59 -12.74 -15.27
C ILE A 28 -12.98 -12.50 -14.68
N VAL A 29 -13.73 -13.60 -14.46
CA VAL A 29 -15.10 -13.59 -13.92
C VAL A 29 -15.16 -14.39 -12.61
N GLY A 30 -15.97 -13.95 -11.66
CA GLY A 30 -16.18 -14.63 -10.38
C GLY A 30 -17.05 -13.80 -9.44
N ARG A 31 -17.45 -14.37 -8.29
CA ARG A 31 -18.28 -13.69 -7.28
C ARG A 31 -17.63 -12.41 -6.74
N ASN A 32 -18.39 -11.54 -6.09
CA ASN A 32 -17.82 -10.35 -5.45
C ASN A 32 -16.80 -10.75 -4.38
N ASN A 33 -15.77 -9.90 -4.18
CA ASN A 33 -14.72 -10.12 -3.19
C ASN A 33 -13.89 -11.40 -3.36
N THR A 34 -13.68 -11.88 -4.59
CA THR A 34 -12.83 -13.06 -4.89
C THR A 34 -11.42 -12.70 -5.39
N GLY A 35 -10.93 -11.49 -5.14
CA GLY A 35 -9.56 -11.09 -5.52
C GLY A 35 -9.33 -10.65 -6.97
N LYS A 36 -10.37 -10.56 -7.82
CA LYS A 36 -10.22 -10.11 -9.22
C LYS A 36 -9.61 -8.72 -9.36
N THR A 37 -10.16 -7.75 -8.62
CA THR A 37 -9.60 -6.39 -8.58
C THR A 37 -8.20 -6.38 -8.01
N SER A 38 -7.91 -7.21 -6.99
CA SER A 38 -6.57 -7.37 -6.44
C SER A 38 -5.58 -7.87 -7.49
N PHE A 39 -6.00 -8.79 -8.36
CA PHE A 39 -5.15 -9.29 -9.44
C PHE A 39 -4.81 -8.19 -10.44
N ALA A 40 -5.73 -7.29 -10.81
CA ALA A 40 -5.38 -6.14 -11.63
C ALA A 40 -4.51 -5.12 -10.88
N GLU A 41 -4.79 -4.91 -9.59
CA GLU A 41 -4.11 -3.89 -8.81
C GLU A 41 -2.64 -4.23 -8.54
N ILE A 42 -2.23 -5.50 -8.42
CA ILE A 42 -0.81 -5.82 -8.23
C ILE A 42 0.06 -5.35 -9.40
N PHE A 43 -0.42 -5.51 -10.65
CA PHE A 43 0.27 -4.97 -11.83
C PHE A 43 0.38 -3.45 -11.71
N ARG A 44 -0.70 -2.78 -11.29
CA ARG A 44 -0.69 -1.33 -11.09
C ARG A 44 0.30 -0.91 -10.01
N SER A 45 0.30 -1.58 -8.86
CA SER A 45 1.14 -1.25 -7.73
C SER A 45 2.63 -1.37 -8.07
N PHE A 46 3.04 -2.36 -8.88
CA PHE A 46 4.43 -2.49 -9.32
C PHE A 46 4.79 -1.64 -10.55
N LEU A 47 3.85 -1.42 -11.48
CA LEU A 47 4.09 -0.71 -12.75
C LEU A 47 3.62 0.75 -12.74
N PHE A 48 3.35 1.32 -11.57
CA PHE A 48 2.88 2.70 -11.47
C PHE A 48 3.93 3.69 -12.02
N PHE A 49 3.47 4.76 -12.68
CA PHE A 49 4.35 5.71 -13.37
C PHE A 49 5.42 6.31 -12.44
N SER A 50 5.03 6.72 -11.22
CA SER A 50 5.95 7.28 -10.22
C SER A 50 6.82 6.25 -9.51
N GLY A 51 6.72 4.96 -9.85
CA GLY A 51 7.44 3.86 -9.18
C GLY A 51 6.52 2.98 -8.34
N PRO A 52 7.04 1.83 -7.88
CA PRO A 52 6.26 0.88 -7.08
C PRO A 52 5.62 1.52 -5.86
N ASN A 53 4.34 1.23 -5.63
CA ASN A 53 3.54 1.73 -4.52
C ASN A 53 2.79 0.55 -3.88
N ILE A 54 3.52 -0.19 -3.04
CA ILE A 54 3.00 -1.29 -2.22
C ILE A 54 3.00 -0.80 -0.78
N ARG A 55 1.89 -1.00 -0.08
CA ARG A 55 1.71 -0.59 1.31
C ARG A 55 1.57 -1.81 2.22
N TYR A 56 1.68 -1.59 3.52
CA TYR A 56 1.40 -2.60 4.53
C TYR A 56 0.03 -3.29 4.32
N GLU A 57 -0.99 -2.51 3.99
CA GLU A 57 -2.36 -3.01 3.77
C GLU A 57 -2.49 -3.91 2.52
N ASP A 58 -1.51 -3.88 1.62
CA ASP A 58 -1.47 -4.75 0.45
C ASP A 58 -0.97 -6.16 0.76
N PHE A 59 -0.37 -6.41 1.93
CA PHE A 59 -0.02 -7.78 2.34
C PHE A 59 -1.29 -8.61 2.56
N ASN A 60 -1.24 -9.87 2.15
CA ASN A 60 -2.27 -10.83 2.51
C ASN A 60 -2.28 -11.03 4.02
N GLN A 61 -3.46 -10.94 4.64
CA GLN A 61 -3.58 -11.03 6.10
C GLN A 61 -2.98 -12.32 6.67
N SER A 62 -3.13 -13.45 5.97
CA SER A 62 -2.61 -14.74 6.47
C SER A 62 -1.09 -14.84 6.47
N CYS A 63 -0.37 -13.97 5.73
CA CYS A 63 1.09 -13.97 5.73
C CYS A 63 1.67 -13.15 6.89
N LEU A 64 0.88 -12.30 7.57
CA LEU A 64 1.38 -11.43 8.63
C LEU A 64 1.99 -12.21 9.80
N VAL A 65 1.51 -13.43 10.06
CA VAL A 65 2.09 -14.35 11.05
C VAL A 65 3.57 -14.63 10.80
N GLY A 66 4.03 -14.60 9.54
CA GLY A 66 5.44 -14.79 9.19
C GLY A 66 6.35 -13.70 9.76
N PHE A 67 5.84 -12.48 9.97
CA PHE A 67 6.62 -11.43 10.66
C PHE A 67 6.86 -11.77 12.14
N GLU A 68 5.91 -12.42 12.80
CA GLU A 68 6.03 -12.85 14.20
C GLU A 68 6.95 -14.07 14.33
N GLU A 69 6.84 -15.01 13.38
CA GLU A 69 7.76 -16.15 13.27
C GLU A 69 9.20 -15.66 13.04
N ALA A 70 9.39 -14.72 12.13
CA ALA A 70 10.70 -14.10 11.87
C ALA A 70 11.24 -13.32 13.08
N LEU A 71 10.39 -12.59 13.81
CA LEU A 71 10.76 -11.91 15.04
C LEU A 71 11.18 -12.91 16.13
N SER A 72 10.48 -14.03 16.25
CA SER A 72 10.82 -15.10 17.20
C SER A 72 12.17 -15.74 16.85
N ALA A 73 12.41 -16.00 15.56
CA ALA A 73 13.70 -16.51 15.07
C ALA A 73 14.84 -15.49 15.30
N TYR A 74 14.57 -14.19 15.14
CA TYR A 74 15.51 -13.13 15.45
C TYR A 74 15.85 -13.08 16.95
N ALA A 75 14.86 -13.17 17.83
CA ALA A 75 15.06 -13.21 19.28
C ALA A 75 15.84 -14.47 19.73
N ALA A 76 15.68 -15.58 19.01
CA ALA A 76 16.44 -16.82 19.22
C ALA A 76 17.89 -16.77 18.68
N ASN A 77 18.31 -15.67 18.03
CA ASN A 77 19.60 -15.52 17.37
C ASN A 77 19.86 -16.58 16.28
N ASN A 78 18.82 -16.94 15.52
CA ASN A 78 18.98 -17.77 14.32
C ASN A 78 19.82 -17.04 13.26
N SER A 79 20.28 -17.77 12.24
CA SER A 79 21.04 -17.17 11.13
C SER A 79 20.18 -16.17 10.34
N GLU A 80 20.81 -15.13 9.78
CA GLU A 80 20.11 -14.14 8.96
C GLU A 80 19.35 -14.78 7.79
N GLU A 81 19.91 -15.83 7.19
CA GLU A 81 19.27 -16.59 6.11
C GLU A 81 17.97 -17.27 6.55
N SER A 82 17.99 -17.92 7.73
CA SER A 82 16.79 -18.55 8.28
C SER A 82 15.74 -17.54 8.73
N ILE A 83 16.14 -16.37 9.23
CA ILE A 83 15.20 -15.29 9.56
C ILE A 83 14.59 -14.74 8.26
N ARG A 84 15.44 -14.46 7.27
CA ARG A 84 15.05 -13.87 5.97
C ARG A 84 14.00 -14.71 5.24
N SER A 85 14.09 -16.04 5.29
CA SER A 85 13.15 -16.94 4.63
C SER A 85 11.75 -16.94 5.26
N LEU A 86 11.62 -16.51 6.53
CA LEU A 86 10.34 -16.38 7.23
C LEU A 86 9.66 -15.02 6.96
N ILE A 87 10.43 -13.99 6.59
CA ILE A 87 9.89 -12.64 6.36
C ILE A 87 8.96 -12.67 5.14
N PRO A 88 7.68 -12.28 5.30
CA PRO A 88 6.75 -12.23 4.19
C PRO A 88 7.19 -11.27 3.08
N THR A 89 6.98 -11.69 1.83
CA THR A 89 7.17 -10.90 0.61
C THR A 89 5.87 -10.82 -0.17
N VAL A 90 5.65 -9.71 -0.88
CA VAL A 90 4.59 -9.60 -1.91
C VAL A 90 5.23 -9.83 -3.26
N GLU A 91 4.77 -10.82 -4.01
CA GLU A 91 5.44 -11.24 -5.25
C GLU A 91 4.47 -11.25 -6.44
N LEU A 92 4.98 -10.77 -7.58
CA LEU A 92 4.40 -10.95 -8.91
C LEU A 92 5.45 -11.65 -9.79
N GLU A 93 5.18 -12.90 -10.14
CA GLU A 93 6.00 -13.70 -11.05
C GLU A 93 5.30 -13.79 -12.40
N LEU A 94 6.03 -13.49 -13.48
CA LEU A 94 5.52 -13.51 -14.85
C LEU A 94 6.34 -14.50 -15.67
N VAL A 95 5.66 -15.42 -16.36
CA VAL A 95 6.28 -16.24 -17.40
C VAL A 95 6.01 -15.58 -18.73
N ILE A 96 7.06 -15.30 -19.47
CA ILE A 96 7.01 -14.62 -20.76
C ILE A 96 7.43 -15.59 -21.85
N ASP A 97 6.57 -15.79 -22.84
CA ASP A 97 6.85 -16.55 -24.06
C ASP A 97 7.28 -15.57 -25.16
N TYR A 98 8.45 -15.81 -25.72
CA TYR A 98 9.05 -15.00 -26.78
C TYR A 98 9.36 -15.81 -28.04
N THR A 99 8.72 -16.95 -28.24
CA THR A 99 8.88 -17.82 -29.43
C THR A 99 8.69 -17.06 -30.75
N SER A 100 7.79 -16.07 -30.77
CA SER A 100 7.49 -15.26 -31.96
C SER A 100 8.56 -14.21 -32.28
N ASP A 101 9.45 -13.93 -31.34
CA ASP A 101 10.47 -12.87 -31.39
C ASP A 101 11.87 -13.47 -31.22
N LYS A 102 12.02 -14.76 -31.52
CA LYS A 102 13.26 -15.53 -31.34
C LYS A 102 14.50 -14.95 -32.05
N ASP A 103 14.28 -14.09 -33.04
CA ASP A 103 15.33 -13.48 -33.87
C ASP A 103 15.65 -12.03 -33.45
N ASP A 104 14.89 -11.42 -32.53
CA ASP A 104 15.13 -10.07 -31.98
C ASP A 104 14.59 -9.94 -30.55
N TYR A 105 15.50 -10.01 -29.57
CA TYR A 105 15.13 -9.98 -28.15
C TYR A 105 14.88 -8.56 -27.62
N GLY A 106 15.38 -7.51 -28.27
CA GLY A 106 15.25 -6.13 -27.78
C GLY A 106 15.51 -5.96 -26.28
N VAL A 107 14.51 -5.45 -25.54
CA VAL A 107 14.56 -5.23 -24.07
C VAL A 107 14.43 -6.52 -23.25
N LEU A 108 13.98 -7.62 -23.85
CA LEU A 108 13.82 -8.91 -23.18
C LEU A 108 15.17 -9.60 -22.92
N GLY A 109 16.21 -9.30 -23.71
CA GLY A 109 17.51 -9.95 -23.60
C GLY A 109 18.13 -9.88 -22.21
N ASP A 110 17.86 -8.82 -21.46
CA ASP A 110 18.30 -8.67 -20.07
C ASP A 110 17.69 -9.70 -19.10
N PHE A 111 16.59 -10.35 -19.50
CA PHE A 111 15.82 -11.31 -18.71
C PHE A 111 16.08 -12.76 -19.14
N ILE A 112 16.74 -12.99 -20.27
CA ILE A 112 17.13 -14.33 -20.72
C ILE A 112 18.50 -14.62 -20.09
N ILE A 113 18.50 -15.49 -19.07
CA ILE A 113 19.71 -15.82 -18.29
C ILE A 113 20.09 -17.29 -18.37
N ASP A 114 19.35 -18.06 -19.16
CA ASP A 114 19.70 -19.43 -19.52
C ASP A 114 20.63 -19.47 -20.74
N LEU A 115 21.13 -20.66 -21.05
CA LEU A 115 22.02 -20.92 -22.18
C LEU A 115 21.42 -21.94 -23.16
N ASP A 116 20.10 -22.19 -23.11
CA ASP A 116 19.43 -23.17 -23.97
C ASP A 116 18.81 -22.50 -25.19
N ASP A 117 19.43 -22.69 -26.35
CA ASP A 117 18.98 -22.14 -27.63
C ASP A 117 17.58 -22.62 -28.07
N ASN A 118 16.99 -23.61 -27.37
CA ASN A 118 15.65 -24.13 -27.64
C ASN A 118 14.59 -23.66 -26.64
N LEU A 119 14.99 -22.91 -25.60
CA LEU A 119 14.09 -22.37 -24.59
C LEU A 119 13.66 -20.96 -24.99
N PHE A 120 12.37 -20.77 -25.25
CA PHE A 120 11.79 -19.48 -25.64
C PHE A 120 10.88 -18.89 -24.56
N GLU A 121 11.19 -19.22 -23.30
CA GLU A 121 10.49 -18.70 -22.12
C GLU A 121 11.50 -18.05 -21.17
N THR A 122 11.08 -16.99 -20.47
CA THR A 122 11.83 -16.42 -19.35
C THR A 122 10.87 -16.10 -18.21
N MET A 123 11.39 -16.13 -16.98
CA MET A 123 10.64 -15.76 -15.79
C MET A 123 11.13 -14.44 -15.21
N VAL A 124 10.17 -13.58 -14.87
CA VAL A 124 10.42 -12.29 -14.24
C VAL A 124 9.74 -12.27 -12.88
N LEU A 125 10.50 -12.11 -11.81
CA LEU A 125 9.97 -11.96 -10.45
C LEU A 125 10.12 -10.52 -9.99
N VAL A 126 9.01 -9.90 -9.65
CA VAL A 126 8.96 -8.62 -8.95
C VAL A 126 8.55 -8.89 -7.51
N SER A 127 9.37 -8.45 -6.56
CA SER A 127 9.16 -8.72 -5.13
C SER A 127 9.22 -7.43 -4.33
N TYR A 128 8.24 -7.19 -3.47
CA TYR A 128 8.32 -6.21 -2.39
C TYR A 128 8.79 -6.93 -1.13
N GLN A 129 10.03 -6.65 -0.73
CA GLN A 129 10.75 -7.40 0.29
C GLN A 129 11.59 -6.48 1.16
N LEU A 130 11.97 -6.96 2.35
CA LEU A 130 12.88 -6.24 3.23
C LEU A 130 14.20 -5.93 2.49
N LYS A 131 14.78 -4.75 2.68
CA LYS A 131 16.11 -4.42 2.12
C LYS A 131 17.19 -5.35 2.68
N ASP A 132 18.24 -5.60 1.90
CA ASP A 132 19.38 -6.40 2.36
C ASP A 132 20.08 -5.72 3.54
N GLY A 133 20.53 -6.51 4.52
CA GLY A 133 21.21 -6.02 5.73
C GLY A 133 20.32 -5.26 6.73
N ARG A 134 18.98 -5.26 6.57
CA ARG A 134 18.05 -4.52 7.45
C ARG A 134 17.33 -5.37 8.49
N ILE A 135 17.66 -6.65 8.64
CA ILE A 135 16.99 -7.56 9.59
C ILE A 135 17.04 -7.02 11.02
N LYS A 136 18.23 -6.62 11.48
CA LYS A 136 18.41 -6.05 12.82
C LYS A 136 17.58 -4.78 13.02
N ASP A 137 17.71 -3.81 12.12
CA ASP A 137 16.99 -2.54 12.19
C ASP A 137 15.47 -2.74 12.22
N PHE A 138 14.99 -3.75 11.47
CA PHE A 138 13.57 -4.08 11.36
C PHE A 138 13.00 -4.74 12.62
N PHE A 139 13.72 -5.67 13.26
CA PHE A 139 13.16 -6.45 14.38
C PHE A 139 13.53 -5.93 15.78
N GLN A 140 14.61 -5.16 15.94
CA GLN A 140 15.15 -4.83 17.28
C GLN A 140 14.19 -4.09 18.23
N PHE A 141 13.17 -3.41 17.69
CA PHE A 141 12.21 -2.63 18.48
C PHE A 141 10.80 -3.23 18.51
N LEU A 142 10.55 -4.30 17.76
CA LEU A 142 9.23 -4.91 17.68
C LEU A 142 8.94 -5.76 18.92
N ASP A 143 7.76 -5.56 19.49
CA ASP A 143 7.27 -6.30 20.66
C ASP A 143 5.81 -6.70 20.46
N VAL A 144 5.54 -8.01 20.51
CA VAL A 144 4.20 -8.60 20.31
C VAL A 144 3.28 -8.49 21.53
N THR A 145 3.79 -8.10 22.71
CA THR A 145 2.99 -8.03 23.94
C THR A 145 1.88 -6.97 23.86
N ASN A 146 2.12 -5.87 23.15
CA ASN A 146 1.12 -4.85 22.86
C ASN A 146 0.74 -4.90 21.37
N ARG A 147 -0.34 -5.64 21.06
CA ARG A 147 -0.79 -5.89 19.67
C ARG A 147 -1.03 -4.62 18.87
N GLN A 148 -1.70 -3.63 19.46
CA GLN A 148 -1.98 -2.37 18.76
C GLN A 148 -0.68 -1.63 18.40
N LYS A 149 0.26 -1.56 19.34
CA LYS A 149 1.56 -0.93 19.11
C LYS A 149 2.39 -1.72 18.09
N TYR A 150 2.42 -3.05 18.22
CA TYR A 150 3.10 -3.96 17.30
C TYR A 150 2.70 -3.70 15.84
N PHE A 151 1.40 -3.71 15.54
CA PHE A 151 0.95 -3.52 14.15
C PHE A 151 1.19 -2.09 13.64
N SER A 152 1.12 -1.09 14.52
CA SER A 152 1.49 0.29 14.15
C SER A 152 2.97 0.38 13.77
N GLU A 153 3.85 -0.17 14.59
CA GLU A 153 5.30 -0.16 14.36
C GLU A 153 5.68 -1.02 13.16
N LEU A 154 5.07 -2.19 12.98
CA LEU A 154 5.28 -3.07 11.84
C LEU A 154 4.97 -2.35 10.53
N LYS A 155 3.85 -1.63 10.47
CA LYS A 155 3.47 -0.81 9.32
C LYS A 155 4.55 0.25 9.00
N ASP A 156 5.01 0.97 10.01
CA ASP A 156 6.03 2.02 9.84
C ASP A 156 7.36 1.44 9.38
N LEU A 157 7.77 0.30 9.93
CA LEU A 157 9.01 -0.39 9.59
C LEU A 157 8.96 -0.97 8.18
N ILE A 158 7.82 -1.52 7.73
CA ILE A 158 7.64 -1.96 6.35
C ILE A 158 7.82 -0.78 5.40
N ASN A 159 7.18 0.36 5.67
CA ASN A 159 7.31 1.54 4.83
C ASN A 159 8.76 2.08 4.74
N GLN A 160 9.55 1.92 5.80
CA GLN A 160 10.93 2.41 5.84
C GLN A 160 11.94 1.43 5.21
N HIS A 161 11.77 0.14 5.50
CA HIS A 161 12.80 -0.86 5.24
C HIS A 161 12.51 -1.81 4.08
N PHE A 162 11.31 -1.82 3.52
CA PHE A 162 11.03 -2.62 2.32
C PHE A 162 11.37 -1.86 1.04
N GLU A 163 11.62 -2.62 -0.02
CA GLU A 163 11.82 -2.11 -1.37
C GLU A 163 11.22 -3.07 -2.41
N ALA A 164 10.86 -2.53 -3.56
CA ALA A 164 10.51 -3.34 -4.72
C ALA A 164 11.78 -3.66 -5.51
N VAL A 165 12.03 -4.94 -5.71
CA VAL A 165 13.16 -5.47 -6.48
C VAL A 165 12.66 -6.30 -7.65
N ILE A 166 13.53 -6.49 -8.64
CA ILE A 166 13.24 -7.34 -9.78
C ILE A 166 14.37 -8.34 -10.02
N TYR A 167 13.99 -9.54 -10.38
CA TYR A 167 14.87 -10.61 -10.78
C TYR A 167 14.46 -11.19 -12.14
N ALA A 168 15.45 -11.47 -12.97
CA ALA A 168 15.31 -12.48 -14.01
C ALA A 168 15.57 -13.85 -13.36
N ILE A 169 14.75 -14.84 -13.71
CA ILE A 169 14.84 -16.20 -13.18
C ILE A 169 14.92 -17.16 -14.36
N GLU A 170 15.84 -18.11 -14.28
CA GLU A 170 15.95 -19.17 -15.26
C GLU A 170 14.75 -20.12 -15.14
N PRO A 171 14.00 -20.39 -16.23
CA PRO A 171 12.79 -21.20 -16.14
C PRO A 171 13.00 -22.62 -15.61
N THR A 172 14.13 -23.22 -15.97
CA THR A 172 14.54 -24.59 -15.62
C THR A 172 15.26 -24.69 -14.29
N ASN A 173 15.70 -23.57 -13.71
CA ASN A 173 16.45 -23.53 -12.46
C ASN A 173 16.11 -22.25 -11.67
N PRO A 174 15.05 -22.27 -10.84
CA PRO A 174 14.60 -21.09 -10.09
C PRO A 174 15.63 -20.49 -9.12
N GLU A 175 16.64 -21.26 -8.72
CA GLU A 175 17.75 -20.78 -7.88
C GLU A 175 18.72 -19.90 -8.67
N ASN A 176 18.83 -20.11 -9.98
CA ASN A 176 19.57 -19.22 -10.86
C ASN A 176 18.72 -17.98 -11.17
N ARG A 177 19.03 -16.90 -10.46
CA ARG A 177 18.36 -15.62 -10.61
C ARG A 177 19.34 -14.46 -10.55
N VAL A 178 19.05 -13.42 -11.32
CA VAL A 178 19.89 -12.21 -11.41
C VAL A 178 19.03 -11.00 -11.07
N ARG A 179 19.48 -10.18 -10.10
CA ARG A 179 18.83 -8.91 -9.76
C ARG A 179 19.07 -7.91 -10.89
N LEU A 180 18.02 -7.25 -11.34
CA LEU A 180 18.06 -6.26 -12.41
C LEU A 180 17.66 -4.87 -11.91
N GLU A 181 17.93 -3.85 -12.72
CA GLU A 181 17.37 -2.52 -12.48
C GLU A 181 15.88 -2.49 -12.77
N PHE A 182 15.10 -1.90 -11.85
CA PHE A 182 13.65 -1.79 -11.99
C PHE A 182 13.21 -1.03 -13.25
N SER A 183 14.06 -0.13 -13.77
CA SER A 183 13.82 0.60 -15.01
C SER A 183 13.68 -0.33 -16.23
N LYS A 184 14.35 -1.49 -16.23
CA LYS A 184 14.24 -2.51 -17.27
C LYS A 184 12.85 -3.14 -17.29
N PHE A 185 12.25 -3.38 -16.12
CA PHE A 185 10.89 -3.90 -16.01
C PHE A 185 9.85 -3.00 -16.66
N LYS A 186 9.93 -1.68 -16.37
CA LYS A 186 9.00 -0.69 -16.91
C LYS A 186 9.08 -0.57 -18.43
N LYS A 187 10.24 -0.87 -19.01
CA LYS A 187 10.43 -0.93 -20.47
C LYS A 187 9.89 -2.24 -21.06
N LEU A 188 10.00 -3.34 -20.32
CA LEU A 188 9.54 -4.65 -20.74
C LEU A 188 8.01 -4.74 -20.77
N ILE A 189 7.34 -4.24 -19.72
CA ILE A 189 5.89 -4.31 -19.59
C ILE A 189 5.29 -2.91 -19.77
N LEU A 190 4.62 -2.71 -20.90
CA LEU A 190 3.78 -1.54 -21.13
C LEU A 190 2.46 -1.70 -20.36
N SER A 191 2.32 -1.02 -19.21
CA SER A 191 1.08 -1.06 -18.44
C SER A 191 0.08 -0.01 -18.94
N GLY A 192 -1.07 -0.49 -19.42
CA GLY A 192 -2.25 0.33 -19.72
C GLY A 192 -3.45 -0.24 -18.99
N LEU A 193 -3.56 0.02 -17.68
CA LEU A 193 -4.68 -0.51 -16.89
C LEU A 193 -5.91 0.41 -17.03
N ILE A 194 -6.97 -0.09 -17.66
CA ILE A 194 -8.26 0.62 -17.73
C ILE A 194 -9.12 0.18 -16.53
N ASN A 195 -9.39 1.11 -15.63
CA ASN A 195 -10.26 0.85 -14.49
C ASN A 195 -11.70 0.59 -14.97
N ALA A 196 -12.39 -0.35 -14.34
CA ALA A 196 -13.85 -0.40 -14.44
C ALA A 196 -14.42 0.90 -13.84
N GLN A 197 -14.98 1.76 -14.70
CA GLN A 197 -15.67 2.97 -14.27
C GLN A 197 -16.98 2.60 -13.58
N ARG A 198 -17.20 3.16 -12.38
CA ARG A 198 -18.54 3.26 -11.83
C ARG A 198 -19.20 4.44 -12.53
N GLY A 199 -20.37 4.22 -13.14
CA GLY A 199 -21.19 5.33 -13.61
C GLY A 199 -21.43 6.30 -12.45
N LEU A 200 -21.22 7.59 -12.75
CA LEU A 200 -21.27 8.79 -11.91
C LEU A 200 -19.96 9.15 -11.20
N ASP A 201 -19.19 9.97 -11.94
CA ASP A 201 -18.23 11.01 -11.54
C ASP A 201 -16.78 10.76 -12.03
N ASP A 202 -16.34 11.67 -12.90
CA ASP A 202 -15.00 11.73 -13.50
C ASP A 202 -14.02 12.30 -12.47
N GLU A 203 -13.17 11.46 -11.88
CA GLU A 203 -11.85 11.87 -11.39
C GLU A 203 -10.99 10.65 -11.09
N THR A 204 -9.88 10.54 -11.81
CA THR A 204 -9.05 9.34 -11.97
C THR A 204 -8.04 9.08 -10.85
N HIS A 205 -7.96 9.87 -9.78
CA HIS A 205 -6.78 9.81 -8.89
C HIS A 205 -6.96 10.02 -7.39
N SER A 206 -8.17 10.18 -6.85
CA SER A 206 -8.35 10.19 -5.38
C SER A 206 -9.02 8.90 -4.91
N GLU A 207 -8.37 8.16 -4.01
CA GLU A 207 -9.02 7.25 -3.07
C GLU A 207 -10.13 8.06 -2.36
N ARG A 208 -11.34 8.10 -2.90
CA ARG A 208 -12.44 8.83 -2.24
C ARG A 208 -12.96 7.93 -1.14
N ASP A 209 -12.75 8.37 0.11
CA ASP A 209 -13.38 7.83 1.31
C ASP A 209 -14.90 8.10 1.25
N VAL A 210 -15.64 7.24 0.55
CA VAL A 210 -17.09 7.37 0.33
C VAL A 210 -17.83 7.20 1.66
N LEU A 211 -17.34 6.34 2.55
CA LEU A 211 -17.95 6.17 3.86
C LEU A 211 -17.61 7.33 4.78
N GLY A 212 -16.42 7.95 4.69
CA GLY A 212 -16.09 9.18 5.40
C GLY A 212 -17.07 10.32 5.06
N LYS A 213 -17.32 10.54 3.77
CA LYS A 213 -18.35 11.49 3.31
C LYS A 213 -19.76 11.12 3.78
N SER A 214 -20.07 9.83 3.84
CA SER A 214 -21.37 9.34 4.32
C SER A 214 -21.54 9.58 5.82
N LEU A 215 -20.49 9.36 6.62
CA LEU A 215 -20.45 9.69 8.05
C LEU A 215 -20.63 11.19 8.28
N GLY A 216 -19.96 12.04 7.48
CA GLY A 216 -20.17 13.49 7.52
C GLY A 216 -21.62 13.89 7.23
N LYS A 217 -22.25 13.29 6.22
CA LYS A 217 -23.67 13.52 5.91
C LYS A 217 -24.60 13.03 7.02
N ILE A 218 -24.33 11.84 7.56
CA ILE A 218 -25.07 11.29 8.70
C ILE A 218 -24.96 12.25 9.87
N PHE A 219 -23.76 12.66 10.27
CA PHE A 219 -23.55 13.64 11.34
C PHE A 219 -24.29 14.96 11.09
N ASN A 220 -24.22 15.54 9.90
CA ASN A 220 -24.93 16.78 9.57
C ASN A 220 -26.46 16.63 9.67
N SER A 221 -26.99 15.42 9.43
CA SER A 221 -28.42 15.16 9.54
C SER A 221 -28.93 15.25 10.99
N ALA A 222 -28.05 15.20 12.01
CA ALA A 222 -28.42 15.40 13.42
C ALA A 222 -28.95 16.80 13.71
N ASN A 223 -28.55 17.79 12.90
CA ASN A 223 -29.06 19.16 13.00
C ASN A 223 -30.41 19.35 12.30
N SER A 224 -30.98 18.30 11.70
CA SER A 224 -32.27 18.38 11.01
C SER A 224 -33.44 18.40 12.00
N PRO A 225 -34.53 19.14 11.71
CA PRO A 225 -35.71 19.19 12.58
C PRO A 225 -36.36 17.82 12.87
N GLY A 226 -36.16 16.83 12.00
CA GLY A 226 -36.69 15.47 12.13
C GLY A 226 -35.70 14.42 12.67
N ALA A 227 -34.52 14.83 13.14
CA ALA A 227 -33.55 13.90 13.74
C ALA A 227 -34.04 13.39 15.10
N SER A 228 -33.76 12.12 15.43
CA SER A 228 -34.07 11.56 16.75
C SER A 228 -33.24 12.25 17.84
N GLU A 229 -33.78 12.31 19.05
CA GLU A 229 -33.09 12.91 20.21
C GLU A 229 -31.79 12.17 20.55
N GLU A 230 -31.76 10.85 20.37
CA GLU A 230 -30.53 10.04 20.53
C GLU A 230 -29.42 10.50 19.58
N PHE A 231 -29.80 10.83 18.33
CA PHE A 231 -28.85 11.21 17.30
C PHE A 231 -28.34 12.65 17.48
N LYS A 232 -29.20 13.56 17.96
CA LYS A 232 -28.79 14.90 18.41
C LYS A 232 -27.79 14.82 19.56
N THR A 233 -28.09 14.01 20.58
CA THR A 233 -27.23 13.82 21.76
C THR A 233 -25.83 13.33 21.36
N GLN A 234 -25.75 12.31 20.49
CA GLN A 234 -24.45 11.82 19.99
C GLN A 234 -23.66 12.87 19.21
N SER A 235 -24.34 13.70 18.42
CA SER A 235 -23.70 14.81 17.70
C SER A 235 -23.16 15.87 18.66
N GLU A 236 -23.91 16.23 19.71
CA GLU A 236 -23.49 17.16 20.75
C GLU A 236 -22.27 16.67 21.53
N GLU A 237 -22.21 15.39 21.88
CA GLU A 237 -21.05 14.78 22.53
C GLU A 237 -19.79 14.90 21.65
N LEU A 238 -19.90 14.58 20.36
CA LEU A 238 -18.79 14.72 19.42
C LEU A 238 -18.34 16.18 19.28
N ASN A 239 -19.30 17.12 19.20
CA ASN A 239 -19.02 18.56 19.19
C ASN A 239 -18.24 19.01 20.43
N LYS A 240 -18.59 18.45 21.60
CA LYS A 240 -17.88 18.73 22.86
C LYS A 240 -16.43 18.24 22.81
N VAL A 241 -16.21 17.00 22.34
CA VAL A 241 -14.85 16.44 22.19
C VAL A 241 -13.99 17.29 21.27
N VAL A 242 -14.52 17.73 20.13
CA VAL A 242 -13.74 18.57 19.19
C VAL A 242 -13.47 19.95 19.77
N LYS A 243 -14.41 20.56 20.52
CA LYS A 243 -14.16 21.83 21.21
C LYS A 243 -13.06 21.71 22.26
N GLU A 244 -13.04 20.61 23.02
CA GLU A 244 -11.97 20.35 24.00
C GLU A 244 -10.61 20.15 23.32
N LEU A 245 -10.58 19.39 22.22
CA LEU A 245 -9.37 19.21 21.40
C LEU A 245 -8.89 20.52 20.77
N GLN A 246 -9.80 21.37 20.29
CA GLN A 246 -9.50 22.68 19.71
C GLN A 246 -8.72 23.54 20.69
N VAL A 247 -9.17 23.63 21.94
CA VAL A 247 -8.47 24.43 22.97
C VAL A 247 -7.06 23.88 23.20
N LYS A 248 -6.92 22.57 23.30
CA LYS A 248 -5.63 21.92 23.55
C LYS A 248 -4.66 22.10 22.39
N VAL A 249 -5.10 21.79 21.16
CA VAL A 249 -4.29 21.90 19.95
C VAL A 249 -3.84 23.34 19.74
N ASP A 250 -4.75 24.31 19.92
CA ASP A 250 -4.41 25.72 19.73
C ASP A 250 -3.37 26.19 20.75
N THR A 251 -3.53 25.80 22.01
CA THR A 251 -2.57 26.13 23.09
C THR A 251 -1.19 25.53 22.82
N ASP A 252 -1.13 24.22 22.54
CA ASP A 252 0.14 23.50 22.34
C ASP A 252 0.84 23.93 21.04
N PHE A 253 0.07 24.17 19.97
CA PHE A 253 0.59 24.64 18.69
C PHE A 253 1.11 26.07 18.79
N GLN A 254 0.36 26.98 19.44
CA GLN A 254 0.80 28.36 19.64
C GLN A 254 2.10 28.41 20.43
N LYS A 255 2.23 27.60 21.49
CA LYS A 255 3.47 27.47 22.27
C LYS A 255 4.64 26.98 21.41
N SER A 256 4.41 25.98 20.57
CA SER A 256 5.43 25.42 19.68
C SER A 256 5.84 26.41 18.58
N ALA A 257 4.87 27.09 17.98
CA ALA A 257 5.09 28.14 16.99
C ALA A 257 5.88 29.31 17.58
N GLN A 258 5.52 29.76 18.79
CA GLN A 258 6.27 30.80 19.51
C GLN A 258 7.71 30.40 19.80
N ALA A 259 7.98 29.13 20.12
CA ALA A 259 9.35 28.64 20.31
C ALA A 259 10.18 28.65 19.02
N LEU A 260 9.52 28.62 17.84
CA LEU A 260 10.18 28.68 16.54
C LEU A 260 10.35 30.13 16.02
N LEU A 261 9.58 31.10 16.51
CA LEU A 261 9.69 32.50 16.10
C LEU A 261 11.10 33.10 16.25
N PRO A 262 11.88 32.83 17.32
CA PRO A 262 13.24 33.33 17.43
C PRO A 262 14.16 32.86 16.30
N SER A 263 13.93 31.67 15.74
CA SER A 263 14.69 31.11 14.62
C SER A 263 14.48 31.89 13.33
N LEU A 264 13.35 32.60 13.20
CA LEU A 264 13.07 33.47 12.04
C LEU A 264 13.91 34.74 12.04
N SER A 265 14.63 35.04 13.13
CA SER A 265 15.62 36.15 13.16
C SER A 265 16.74 35.99 12.14
N ILE A 266 17.07 34.75 11.77
CA ILE A 266 18.01 34.44 10.69
C ILE A 266 17.52 35.02 9.35
N PHE A 267 16.21 35.14 9.17
CA PHE A 267 15.56 35.70 7.98
C PHE A 267 15.14 37.16 8.17
N GLY A 268 15.60 37.83 9.25
CA GLY A 268 15.34 39.25 9.50
C GLY A 268 14.04 39.54 10.26
N TYR A 269 13.49 38.56 11.01
CA TYR A 269 12.34 38.77 11.89
C TYR A 269 12.74 39.09 13.36
N PRO A 270 12.09 40.05 14.02
CA PRO A 270 11.17 41.03 13.45
C PRO A 270 11.94 42.10 12.66
N GLY A 271 11.36 42.58 11.56
CA GLY A 271 11.92 43.69 10.79
C GLY A 271 11.77 45.03 11.52
N LEU A 272 11.90 46.15 10.80
CA LEU A 272 11.72 47.52 11.34
C LEU A 272 10.36 47.76 12.04
N GLN A 273 9.36 46.93 11.73
CA GLN A 273 8.11 46.85 12.47
C GLN A 273 7.92 45.39 12.90
N ASP A 274 7.62 45.16 14.18
CA ASP A 274 7.25 43.85 14.70
C ASP A 274 5.74 43.65 14.54
N PRO A 275 5.29 42.85 13.54
CA PRO A 275 3.86 42.61 13.34
C PRO A 275 3.24 41.73 14.43
N LYS A 276 4.01 41.23 15.41
CA LYS A 276 3.56 40.33 16.48
C LYS A 276 2.80 39.12 15.93
N LEU A 277 3.50 38.28 15.18
CA LEU A 277 2.91 37.08 14.58
C LEU A 277 2.31 36.17 15.66
N SER A 278 1.06 35.76 15.45
CA SER A 278 0.41 34.69 16.20
C SER A 278 0.02 33.56 15.25
N ALA A 279 0.18 32.33 15.73
CA ALA A 279 -0.38 31.16 15.08
C ALA A 279 -1.72 30.83 15.72
N VAL A 280 -2.74 30.58 14.91
CA VAL A 280 -4.06 30.10 15.34
C VAL A 280 -4.38 28.87 14.52
N THR A 281 -4.91 27.85 15.18
CA THR A 281 -5.39 26.60 14.56
C THR A 281 -6.90 26.53 14.67
N GLU A 282 -7.57 26.09 13.61
CA GLU A 282 -9.02 25.90 13.60
C GLU A 282 -9.35 24.48 13.14
N LEU A 283 -10.11 23.75 13.97
CA LEU A 283 -10.58 22.39 13.76
C LEU A 283 -12.06 22.44 13.38
N ASN A 284 -12.34 22.18 12.11
CA ASN A 284 -13.70 22.11 11.61
C ASN A 284 -14.20 20.65 11.64
N ILE A 285 -15.25 20.38 12.42
CA ILE A 285 -15.81 19.02 12.61
C ILE A 285 -16.26 18.40 11.28
N LYS A 286 -16.92 19.19 10.43
CA LYS A 286 -17.37 18.72 9.12
C LYS A 286 -16.18 18.30 8.25
N SER A 287 -15.12 19.11 8.22
CA SER A 287 -13.88 18.77 7.51
C SER A 287 -13.19 17.54 8.13
N LEU A 288 -13.18 17.43 9.46
CA LEU A 288 -12.62 16.28 10.16
C LEU A 288 -13.34 14.98 9.77
N LEU A 289 -14.67 14.99 9.72
CA LEU A 289 -15.48 13.83 9.34
C LEU A 289 -15.42 13.52 7.83
N GLU A 290 -15.52 14.53 6.97
CA GLU A 290 -15.65 14.31 5.52
C GLU A 290 -14.30 14.08 4.83
N SER A 291 -13.22 14.66 5.34
CA SER A 291 -11.91 14.69 4.65
C SER A 291 -10.76 14.12 5.46
N ASN A 292 -10.89 13.99 6.78
CA ASN A 292 -9.82 13.50 7.65
C ASN A 292 -10.18 12.22 8.42
N THR A 293 -11.40 11.70 8.25
CA THR A 293 -11.83 10.44 8.83
C THR A 293 -11.77 9.36 7.76
N LYS A 294 -10.88 8.40 7.97
CA LYS A 294 -10.78 7.20 7.15
C LYS A 294 -11.54 6.07 7.83
N VAL A 295 -12.36 5.36 7.05
CA VAL A 295 -13.11 4.22 7.55
C VAL A 295 -12.30 2.96 7.28
N PHE A 296 -12.11 2.16 8.33
CA PHE A 296 -11.41 0.90 8.26
C PHE A 296 -12.33 -0.25 8.65
N TYR A 297 -12.17 -1.37 7.97
CA TYR A 297 -12.68 -2.65 8.43
C TYR A 297 -11.73 -3.19 9.49
N GLN A 298 -12.26 -3.50 10.67
CA GLN A 298 -11.51 -4.23 11.69
C GLN A 298 -11.43 -5.70 11.28
N GLY A 299 -10.20 -6.18 11.11
CA GLY A 299 -9.90 -7.60 11.03
C GLY A 299 -9.66 -8.19 12.42
N GLU A 300 -9.18 -9.44 12.46
CA GLU A 300 -8.70 -10.04 13.69
C GLU A 300 -7.46 -9.31 14.23
N ASP A 301 -7.31 -9.31 15.55
CA ASP A 301 -6.09 -8.89 16.25
C ASP A 301 -5.62 -7.45 15.96
N HIS A 302 -6.55 -6.48 15.94
CA HIS A 302 -6.28 -5.06 15.70
C HIS A 302 -5.75 -4.70 14.30
N PHE A 303 -5.68 -5.66 13.37
CA PHE A 303 -5.44 -5.37 11.96
C PHE A 303 -6.60 -4.57 11.37
N THR A 304 -6.30 -3.56 10.56
CA THR A 304 -7.32 -2.70 9.95
C THR A 304 -7.05 -2.52 8.45
N LEU A 305 -8.10 -2.66 7.65
CA LEU A 305 -8.03 -2.44 6.20
C LEU A 305 -8.87 -1.22 5.80
N PRO A 306 -8.33 -0.30 4.99
CA PRO A 306 -9.09 0.83 4.46
C PRO A 306 -10.30 0.35 3.63
N GLU A 307 -11.32 1.19 3.53
CA GLU A 307 -12.54 0.86 2.77
C GLU A 307 -12.28 0.48 1.30
N THR A 308 -11.22 1.02 0.70
CA THR A 308 -10.81 0.78 -0.70
C THR A 308 -10.37 -0.65 -0.97
N TYR A 309 -10.09 -1.44 0.09
CA TYR A 309 -9.64 -2.82 0.00
C TYR A 309 -10.82 -3.82 -0.06
N ASN A 310 -12.07 -3.34 0.06
CA ASN A 310 -13.25 -4.19 -0.08
C ASN A 310 -13.70 -4.29 -1.56
N GLY A 311 -13.58 -5.50 -2.12
CA GLY A 311 -13.88 -5.80 -3.51
C GLY A 311 -15.38 -5.91 -3.79
N LEU A 312 -16.11 -4.78 -3.80
CA LEU A 312 -17.50 -4.71 -4.23
C LEU A 312 -17.64 -4.91 -5.76
N GLY A 313 -17.56 -6.17 -6.18
CA GLY A 313 -18.05 -6.72 -7.45
C GLY A 313 -17.66 -6.01 -8.74
N ARG A 314 -16.58 -6.47 -9.39
CA ARG A 314 -16.20 -6.02 -10.73
C ARG A 314 -15.71 -7.18 -11.58
N VAL A 315 -16.05 -7.18 -12.87
CA VAL A 315 -15.39 -7.99 -13.89
C VAL A 315 -14.10 -7.26 -14.27
N VAL A 316 -13.00 -8.01 -14.40
CA VAL A 316 -11.70 -7.46 -14.80
C VAL A 316 -11.38 -8.01 -16.18
N LYS A 317 -11.12 -7.10 -17.12
CA LYS A 317 -10.66 -7.42 -18.48
C LYS A 317 -9.21 -6.98 -18.58
N ILE A 318 -8.33 -7.92 -18.95
CA ILE A 318 -6.89 -7.71 -19.14
C ILE A 318 -6.58 -8.10 -20.58
#